data_AF-A0A5N5CZB5-F1
#
_entry.id   AF-A0A5N5CZB5-F1
#
_cell.length_a   1.000
_cell.length_b   1.000
_cell.length_c   1.000
_cell.angle_alpha   90.00
_cell.angle_beta   90.00
_cell.angle_gamma   90.00
#
_symmetry.space_group_name_H-M   'P 1'
#
loop_
_entity.id
_entity.type
_entity.pdbx_description
1 polymer ?
#
loop_
_entity_poly.entity_id
_entity_poly.type
_entity_poly.pdbx_seq_one_letter_code
_entity_poly.pdbx_strand_id
1 'polypeptide(L)'
;LPRPIDLERGAATIPLKGIDVPFHSSHLLHGVQPYRNFLRRSIAAEDVDPSKLVGRYVPNVTAKPFGLDEEYVALVGRVTGSPVLGRLVGRSAEVVAA
;
A
#
# COMPACT_ATOMS: atom_id res chain seq x y z
N LEU A 1 -31.40 14.80 3.68
CA LEU A 1 -31.07 14.75 5.11
C LEU A 1 -30.13 15.91 5.41
N PRO A 2 -30.35 16.67 6.50
CA PRO A 2 -29.38 17.64 6.98
C PRO A 2 -28.06 16.93 7.34
N ARG A 3 -26.93 17.61 7.12
CA ARG A 3 -25.59 17.10 7.41
C ARG A 3 -25.01 17.83 8.63
N PRO A 4 -24.19 17.17 9.47
CA PRO A 4 -23.77 15.77 9.39
C PRO A 4 -24.89 14.77 9.74
N ILE A 5 -24.82 13.56 9.18
CA ILE A 5 -25.79 12.49 9.43
C ILE A 5 -25.27 11.62 10.56
N ASP A 6 -26.05 11.47 11.63
CA ASP A 6 -25.77 10.48 12.67
C ASP A 6 -26.22 9.09 12.21
N LEU A 7 -25.24 8.21 11.96
CA LEU A 7 -25.51 6.85 11.52
C LEU A 7 -26.06 6.00 12.67
N GLU A 8 -27.22 5.37 12.46
CA GLU A 8 -27.82 4.41 13.38
C GLU A 8 -27.46 2.97 12.98
N ARG A 9 -27.60 2.02 13.92
CA ARG A 9 -27.43 0.59 13.65
C ARG A 9 -28.54 0.12 12.72
N GLY A 10 -28.17 -0.56 11.64
CA GLY A 10 -29.11 -1.21 10.73
C GLY A 10 -29.26 -2.71 11.02
N ALA A 11 -30.10 -3.40 10.24
CA ALA A 11 -30.29 -4.85 10.36
C ALA A 11 -29.00 -5.66 10.11
N ALA A 12 -28.11 -5.15 9.25
CA ALA A 12 -26.84 -5.79 8.87
C ALA A 12 -25.63 -4.84 8.96
N THR A 13 -25.78 -3.66 9.60
CA THR A 13 -24.72 -2.65 9.67
C THR A 13 -24.57 -2.12 11.09
N ILE A 14 -23.32 -1.96 11.52
CA ILE A 14 -22.96 -1.38 12.82
C ILE A 14 -22.00 -0.23 12.56
N PRO A 15 -22.42 1.04 12.76
CA PRO A 15 -21.53 2.17 12.61
C PRO A 15 -20.39 2.12 13.63
N LEU A 16 -19.17 2.37 13.18
CA LEU A 16 -18.01 2.54 14.06
C LEU A 16 -18.04 3.96 14.64
N LYS A 17 -18.61 4.10 15.84
CA LYS A 17 -18.71 5.40 16.53
C LYS A 17 -17.32 5.93 16.88
N GLY A 18 -17.10 7.22 16.62
CA GLY A 18 -15.81 7.89 16.86
C GLY A 18 -14.79 7.79 15.72
N ILE A 19 -15.12 7.12 14.60
CA ILE A 19 -14.30 7.10 13.39
C ILE A 19 -14.95 7.98 12.32
N ASP A 20 -14.31 9.09 12.00
CA ASP A 20 -14.75 10.09 11.04
C ASP A 20 -13.85 10.18 9.79
N VAL A 21 -12.66 9.56 9.83
CA VAL A 21 -11.72 9.51 8.71
C VAL A 21 -11.84 8.18 7.95
N PRO A 22 -12.07 8.21 6.63
CA PRO A 22 -12.19 7.00 5.81
C PRO A 22 -10.80 6.45 5.43
N PHE A 23 -10.05 5.94 6.40
CA PHE A 23 -8.76 5.29 6.13
C PHE A 23 -8.93 4.04 5.25
N HIS A 24 -7.86 3.68 4.53
CA HIS A 24 -7.84 2.65 3.47
C HIS A 24 -8.74 2.92 2.24
N SER A 25 -9.41 4.07 2.17
CA SER A 25 -10.11 4.51 0.96
C SER A 25 -9.19 5.32 0.03
N SER A 26 -9.63 5.51 -1.22
CA SER A 26 -8.98 6.40 -2.17
C SER A 26 -9.03 7.88 -1.76
N HIS A 27 -9.87 8.24 -0.79
CA HIS A 27 -10.05 9.63 -0.34
C HIS A 27 -8.74 10.24 0.19
N LEU A 28 -7.90 9.42 0.82
CA LEU A 28 -6.63 9.86 1.42
C LEU A 28 -5.41 9.73 0.50
N LEU A 29 -5.59 9.37 -0.78
CA LEU A 29 -4.46 9.16 -1.71
C LEU A 29 -3.56 10.40 -1.85
N HIS A 30 -4.14 11.60 -1.79
CA HIS A 30 -3.39 12.86 -1.87
C HIS A 30 -2.36 13.02 -0.73
N GLY A 31 -2.60 12.38 0.43
CA GLY A 31 -1.69 12.38 1.58
C GLY A 31 -0.57 11.34 1.52
N VAL A 32 -0.56 10.44 0.53
CA VAL A 32 0.40 9.33 0.46
C VAL A 32 1.82 9.82 0.13
N GLN A 33 1.96 10.81 -0.74
CA GLN A 33 3.27 11.34 -1.14
C GLN A 33 4.08 11.93 0.02
N PRO A 34 3.53 12.83 0.88
CA PRO A 34 4.25 13.32 2.04
C PRO A 34 4.55 12.20 3.05
N TYR A 35 3.61 11.27 3.27
CA TYR A 35 3.83 10.13 4.17
C TYR A 35 4.95 9.20 3.68
N ARG A 36 5.03 8.97 2.36
CA ARG A 36 6.14 8.22 1.74
C ARG A 36 7.50 8.89 1.98
N ASN A 37 7.56 10.22 1.92
CA ASN A 37 8.79 10.95 2.21
C ASN A 37 9.19 10.85 3.67
N PHE A 38 8.21 10.84 4.58
CA PHE A 38 8.44 10.58 6.00
C PHE A 38 9.04 9.18 6.21
N LEU A 39 8.42 8.13 5.66
CA LEU A 39 8.92 6.75 5.78
C LEU A 39 10.35 6.59 5.25
N ARG A 40 10.69 7.27 4.15
CA ARG A 40 12.06 7.26 3.60
C ARG A 40 13.12 7.86 4.53
N ARG A 41 12.74 8.75 5.44
CA ARG A 41 13.63 9.34 6.45
C ARG A 41 13.67 8.49 7.71
N SER A 42 12.57 7.81 8.03
CA SER A 42 12.41 7.02 9.25
C SER A 42 12.92 5.59 9.12
N ILE A 43 12.99 5.04 7.91
CA ILE A 43 13.42 3.67 7.64
C ILE A 43 14.71 3.75 6.82
N ALA A 44 15.84 3.46 7.47
CA ALA A 44 17.12 3.34 6.78
C ALA A 44 17.15 2.04 5.96
N ALA A 45 17.77 2.07 4.78
CA ALA A 45 17.79 0.91 3.91
C ALA A 45 18.64 -0.23 4.50
N GLU A 46 19.64 0.14 5.28
CA GLU A 46 20.59 -0.74 5.96
C GLU A 46 19.91 -1.57 7.07
N ASP A 47 18.80 -1.08 7.62
CA ASP A 47 18.02 -1.76 8.66
C ASP A 47 17.02 -2.79 8.09
N VAL A 48 16.86 -2.85 6.77
CA VAL A 48 15.91 -3.75 6.11
C VAL A 48 16.61 -5.02 5.64
N ASP A 49 16.37 -6.13 6.35
CA ASP A 49 16.80 -7.47 5.95
C ASP A 49 15.66 -8.18 5.18
N PRO A 50 15.76 -8.35 3.85
CA PRO A 50 14.68 -8.96 3.06
C PRO A 50 14.44 -10.42 3.40
N SER A 51 15.43 -11.15 3.92
CA SER A 51 15.30 -12.58 4.24
C SER A 51 14.27 -12.84 5.35
N LYS A 52 14.03 -11.84 6.20
CA LYS A 52 13.01 -11.87 7.26
C LYS A 52 11.60 -11.61 6.76
N LEU A 53 11.46 -11.05 5.54
CA LEU A 53 10.18 -10.62 4.98
C LEU A 53 9.69 -11.56 3.87
N VAL A 54 10.59 -11.98 2.99
CA VAL A 54 10.24 -12.82 1.82
C VAL A 54 9.58 -14.11 2.27
N GLY A 55 8.39 -14.38 1.73
CA GLY A 55 7.56 -15.56 2.06
C GLY A 55 6.96 -15.56 3.47
N ARG A 56 7.30 -14.60 4.34
CA ARG A 56 6.89 -14.56 5.75
C ARG A 56 5.91 -13.43 6.05
N TYR A 57 6.11 -12.27 5.45
CA TYR A 57 5.24 -11.12 5.62
C TYR A 57 4.11 -11.15 4.58
N VAL A 58 2.87 -10.95 5.02
CA VAL A 58 1.70 -10.83 4.13
C VAL A 58 1.15 -9.40 4.23
N PRO A 59 1.39 -8.52 3.24
CA PRO A 59 0.90 -7.15 3.30
C PRO A 59 -0.61 -7.07 3.04
N ASN A 60 -1.30 -6.17 3.74
CA ASN A 60 -2.74 -5.92 3.53
C ASN A 60 -3.08 -5.47 2.11
N VAL A 61 -2.16 -4.78 1.43
CA VAL A 61 -2.37 -4.23 0.09
C VAL A 61 -2.49 -5.34 -0.97
N THR A 62 -1.71 -6.42 -0.84
CA THR A 62 -1.63 -7.48 -1.86
C THR A 62 -2.25 -8.79 -1.40
N ALA A 63 -2.37 -9.02 -0.08
CA ALA A 63 -2.84 -10.28 0.51
C ALA A 63 -2.08 -11.52 0.00
N LYS A 64 -0.83 -11.35 -0.41
CA LYS A 64 0.08 -12.42 -0.85
C LYS A 64 1.38 -12.36 -0.06
N PRO A 65 2.08 -13.50 0.15
CA PRO A 65 3.41 -13.48 0.75
C PRO A 65 4.34 -12.53 -0.01
N PHE A 66 5.07 -11.71 0.74
CA PHE A 66 5.99 -10.72 0.20
C PHE A 66 7.06 -11.38 -0.67
N GLY A 67 7.31 -10.80 -1.85
CA GLY A 67 8.31 -11.25 -2.81
C GLY A 67 9.13 -10.10 -3.36
N LEU A 68 10.25 -10.44 -4.00
CA LEU A 68 11.13 -9.48 -4.70
C LEU A 68 11.23 -9.76 -6.21
N ASP A 69 10.58 -10.83 -6.68
CA ASP A 69 10.52 -11.14 -8.10
C ASP A 69 9.72 -10.09 -8.88
N GLU A 70 9.94 -10.08 -10.20
CA GLU A 70 9.30 -9.13 -11.10
C GLU A 70 7.78 -9.27 -11.08
N GLU A 71 7.25 -10.49 -10.92
CA GLU A 71 5.81 -10.74 -10.84
C GLU A 71 5.18 -10.03 -9.64
N TYR A 72 5.82 -10.12 -8.47
CA TYR A 72 5.38 -9.46 -7.25
C TYR A 72 5.48 -7.95 -7.36
N VAL A 73 6.60 -7.42 -7.89
CA VAL A 73 6.76 -5.97 -8.11
C VAL A 73 5.72 -5.45 -9.10
N ALA A 74 5.44 -6.18 -10.17
CA ALA A 74 4.41 -5.83 -11.15
C ALA A 74 3.00 -5.91 -10.56
N LEU A 75 2.71 -6.91 -9.71
CA LEU A 75 1.46 -7.00 -8.97
C LEU A 75 1.23 -5.76 -8.10
N VAL A 76 2.21 -5.39 -7.28
CA VAL A 76 2.11 -4.21 -6.41
C VAL A 76 1.94 -2.94 -7.26
N GLY A 77 2.72 -2.81 -8.34
CA GLY A 77 2.59 -1.70 -9.28
C GLY A 77 1.19 -1.55 -9.86
N ARG A 78 0.55 -2.65 -10.29
CA ARG A 78 -0.82 -2.66 -10.80
C ARG A 78 -1.85 -2.29 -9.72
N VAL A 79 -1.72 -2.82 -8.50
CA VAL A 79 -2.67 -2.58 -7.40
C VAL A 79 -2.62 -1.13 -6.92
N THR A 80 -1.42 -0.54 -6.83
CA THR A 80 -1.25 0.80 -6.24
C THR A 80 -1.16 1.93 -7.27
N GLY A 81 -0.95 1.62 -8.55
CA GLY A 81 -0.64 2.62 -9.58
C GLY A 81 0.66 3.39 -9.32
N SER A 82 1.64 2.76 -8.66
CA SER A 82 2.86 3.45 -8.21
C SER A 82 3.78 3.74 -9.40
N PRO A 83 4.10 5.01 -9.71
CA PRO A 83 5.00 5.34 -10.81
C PRO A 83 6.45 4.89 -10.54
N VAL A 84 6.81 4.69 -9.27
CA VAL A 84 8.14 4.18 -8.91
C VAL A 84 8.28 2.72 -9.29
N LEU A 85 7.28 1.90 -8.96
CA LEU A 85 7.30 0.47 -9.29
C LEU A 85 7.11 0.24 -10.79
N GLY A 86 6.28 1.05 -11.45
CA GLY A 86 6.13 1.01 -12.91
C GLY A 86 7.47 1.20 -13.65
N ARG A 87 8.34 2.10 -13.16
CA ARG A 87 9.69 2.27 -13.70
C ARG A 87 10.64 1.10 -13.40
N LEU A 88 10.40 0.31 -12.35
CA LEU A 88 11.25 -0.84 -12.02
C LEU A 88 10.94 -2.03 -12.91
N VAL A 89 9.65 -2.32 -13.13
CA VAL A 89 9.21 -3.43 -14.00
C VAL A 89 9.72 -3.24 -15.43
N GLY A 90 9.72 -2.01 -15.96
CA GLY A 90 10.26 -1.73 -17.29
C GLY A 90 11.78 -1.82 -17.43
N ARG A 91 12.54 -1.83 -16.32
CA ARG A 91 14.02 -1.84 -16.32
C ARG A 91 14.62 -3.23 -16.20
N SER A 92 13.87 -4.22 -15.71
CA SER A 92 14.37 -5.61 -15.56
C SER A 92 14.70 -6.27 -16.90
N ALA A 93 14.08 -5.82 -18.00
CA ALA A 93 14.38 -6.29 -19.35
C ALA A 93 15.77 -5.87 -19.89
N GLU A 94 16.38 -4.80 -19.37
CA GLU A 94 17.70 -4.32 -19.84
C GLU A 94 18.88 -4.98 -19.10
N VAL A 95 18.68 -5.44 -17.87
CA VAL A 95 19.80 -5.95 -17.02
C VAL A 95 20.12 -7.42 -17.30
N VAL A 96 19.25 -8.17 -17.96
CA VAL A 96 19.51 -9.57 -18.37
C VAL A 96 20.19 -9.65 -19.76
N ALA A 97 20.42 -8.50 -20.42
CA ALA A 97 21.00 -8.40 -21.76
C ALA A 97 22.46 -7.88 -21.78
N ALA A 98 23.15 -7.86 -20.64
CA ALA A 98 24.57 -7.48 -20.52
C ALA A 98 25.35 -8.54 -19.72
#